data_AF-A0A2V9BEV1-F1
#
_entry.id   AF-A0A2V9BEV1-F1
#
_cell.length_a   1.000
_cell.length_b   1.000
_cell.length_c   1.000
_cell.angle_alpha   90.00
_cell.angle_beta   90.00
_cell.angle_gamma   90.00
#
_symmetry.space_group_name_H-M   'P 1'
#
loop_
_entity.id
_entity.type
_entity.pdbx_description
1 polymer ?
#
loop_
_entity_poly.entity_id
_entity_poly.type
_entity_poly.pdbx_seq_one_letter_code
_entity_poly.pdbx_strand_id
1 'polypeptide(L)'
;MPGGVALFDYNNDGLLDIFLVNGGRITEALHVPENFDRANPRYWNRLYRQNRDGSFRDVTQAAGLANVGNGNYGMGVAVGDYDNDGYPDLFVTSYGKNVLYHNNGDGTFTDVTAKAGVAGGGWSVSAGFFDYNNDGLLDLFVTRYMEWDADHNKICGGDWHTYCPPSVFPATTCLLYRNRGDGTFEDVSERAGFTAKKGRALGVAFADYDGDGFTDIFVSNDGMQQYLFHNNGDGTFNECALESGAALTSDGKGLSGMGTAFQDYDNDGRPDVIVTVLPRELYGLYHNDGAGAFTYQSLETGLGALTSGSSGWGVGLEDFDNDGWKDLFVAQSHVLDNVQQIDASLRYKELPLLALNHSGHFERANSGATTPIAARGAAFGDINNDGFMDVVLTTLGGPPMLLLNRGSGGHWLSIMLRGSRSNRDGYGARVSVNGQIRFATSAGSYVSANDKRLHFGLRTAEKATVEILWPSGTKQSLNGVRADQFLEIREPEHP
;
A
#
# COMPACT_ATOMS: atom_id res chain seq x y z
N MET A 1 3.61 -14.33 5.51
CA MET A 1 3.73 -12.87 5.53
C MET A 1 4.10 -12.26 4.17
N PRO A 2 5.06 -12.73 3.36
CA PRO A 2 5.41 -12.04 2.11
C PRO A 2 4.28 -12.08 1.07
N GLY A 3 4.36 -11.26 0.03
CA GLY A 3 3.50 -11.36 -1.14
C GLY A 3 3.11 -10.02 -1.76
N GLY A 4 4.06 -9.09 -1.92
CA GLY A 4 3.79 -7.82 -2.58
C GLY A 4 3.36 -7.94 -4.03
N VAL A 5 2.51 -7.00 -4.45
CA VAL A 5 2.09 -6.80 -5.83
C VAL A 5 2.08 -5.31 -6.15
N ALA A 6 2.46 -4.94 -7.37
CA ALA A 6 2.31 -3.60 -7.90
C ALA A 6 1.51 -3.60 -9.21
N LEU A 7 0.66 -2.59 -9.37
CA LEU A 7 0.03 -2.21 -10.64
C LEU A 7 0.61 -0.87 -11.11
N PHE A 8 1.22 -0.85 -12.28
CA PHE A 8 1.87 0.32 -12.84
C PHE A 8 2.14 0.13 -14.34
N ASP A 9 2.23 1.23 -15.09
CA ASP A 9 2.59 1.21 -16.51
C ASP A 9 4.12 1.39 -16.65
N TYR A 10 4.88 0.29 -16.75
CA TYR A 10 6.35 0.38 -16.65
C TYR A 10 7.00 0.91 -17.93
N ASN A 11 6.31 0.83 -19.06
CA ASN A 11 6.82 1.21 -20.38
C ASN A 11 6.08 2.41 -20.99
N ASN A 12 5.20 3.06 -20.22
CA ASN A 12 4.39 4.22 -20.61
C ASN A 12 3.53 3.95 -21.87
N ASP A 13 2.98 2.73 -22.00
CA ASP A 13 2.12 2.36 -23.14
C ASP A 13 0.61 2.55 -22.90
N GLY A 14 0.25 3.00 -21.69
CA GLY A 14 -1.11 3.28 -21.26
C GLY A 14 -1.84 2.08 -20.67
N LEU A 15 -1.18 0.92 -20.52
CA LEU A 15 -1.75 -0.28 -19.92
C LEU A 15 -1.08 -0.59 -18.59
N LEU A 16 -1.85 -1.08 -17.61
CA LEU A 16 -1.29 -1.51 -16.34
C LEU A 16 -0.62 -2.88 -16.46
N ASP A 17 0.63 -2.93 -16.04
CA ASP A 17 1.44 -4.13 -15.89
C ASP A 17 1.42 -4.62 -14.44
N ILE A 18 1.79 -5.89 -14.25
CA ILE A 18 1.77 -6.53 -12.92
C ILE A 18 3.19 -6.92 -12.52
N PHE A 19 3.66 -6.40 -11.39
CA PHE A 19 4.87 -6.88 -10.75
C PHE A 19 4.53 -7.66 -9.47
N LEU A 20 5.10 -8.86 -9.32
CA LEU A 20 4.88 -9.75 -8.19
C LEU A 20 6.19 -9.99 -7.45
N VAL A 21 6.17 -9.75 -6.14
CA VAL A 21 7.31 -10.00 -5.26
C VAL A 21 7.26 -11.45 -4.79
N ASN A 22 8.39 -12.13 -4.89
CA ASN A 22 8.53 -13.51 -4.47
C ASN A 22 9.62 -13.64 -3.39
N GLY A 23 9.43 -14.63 -2.53
CA GLY A 23 10.41 -14.98 -1.51
C GLY A 23 11.63 -15.69 -2.11
N GLY A 24 12.61 -15.95 -1.25
CA GLY A 24 13.77 -16.76 -1.59
C GLY A 24 13.62 -18.22 -1.13
N ARG A 25 14.56 -19.09 -1.52
CA ARG A 25 14.56 -20.47 -1.04
C ARG A 25 14.88 -20.54 0.45
N ILE A 26 14.00 -21.15 1.23
CA ILE A 26 14.27 -21.54 2.61
C ILE A 26 14.84 -22.96 2.62
N THR A 27 16.02 -23.14 3.23
CA THR A 27 16.65 -24.46 3.47
C THR A 27 16.37 -24.92 4.90
N GLU A 28 16.45 -26.23 5.16
CA GLU A 28 16.12 -26.82 6.48
C GLU A 28 16.96 -26.28 7.65
N ALA A 29 18.18 -25.81 7.38
CA ALA A 29 19.01 -25.08 8.33
C ALA A 29 19.34 -23.69 7.77
N LEU A 30 18.63 -22.66 8.23
CA LEU A 30 19.07 -21.28 8.06
C LEU A 30 20.23 -21.03 9.04
N HIS A 31 21.30 -20.42 8.55
CA HIS A 31 22.45 -20.02 9.36
C HIS A 31 22.63 -18.52 9.22
N VAL A 32 23.06 -17.85 10.28
CA VAL A 32 23.36 -16.41 10.26
C VAL A 32 24.74 -16.15 9.63
N PRO A 33 24.91 -15.18 8.71
CA PRO A 33 23.85 -14.38 8.10
C PRO A 33 23.01 -15.19 7.13
N GLU A 34 21.69 -15.05 7.19
CA GLU A 34 20.80 -15.78 6.30
C GLU A 34 21.05 -15.41 4.84
N ASN A 35 21.07 -16.44 4.00
CA ASN A 35 21.31 -16.28 2.58
C ASN A 35 20.27 -17.10 1.83
N PHE A 36 19.35 -16.40 1.15
CA PHE A 36 18.29 -17.03 0.40
C PHE A 36 18.68 -17.16 -1.07
N ASP A 37 18.88 -18.40 -1.52
CA ASP A 37 19.18 -18.73 -2.91
C ASP A 37 17.99 -18.38 -3.82
N ARG A 38 18.26 -17.56 -4.84
CA ARG A 38 17.29 -17.17 -5.88
C ARG A 38 17.68 -17.63 -7.28
N ALA A 39 18.67 -18.52 -7.43
CA ALA A 39 19.14 -18.99 -8.73
C ALA A 39 18.03 -19.72 -9.53
N ASN A 40 17.08 -20.37 -8.85
CA ASN A 40 15.95 -21.01 -9.51
C ASN A 40 14.88 -19.96 -9.88
N PRO A 41 14.41 -19.91 -11.15
CA PRO A 41 13.38 -18.96 -11.59
C PRO A 41 12.09 -18.94 -10.76
N ARG A 42 11.76 -20.02 -10.05
CA ARG A 42 10.58 -20.05 -9.17
C ARG A 42 10.63 -19.04 -8.01
N TYR A 43 11.80 -18.48 -7.70
CA TYR A 43 12.02 -17.52 -6.61
C TYR A 43 12.29 -16.10 -7.14
N TRP A 44 12.25 -15.89 -8.45
CA TRP A 44 12.36 -14.55 -9.00
C TRP A 44 11.07 -13.78 -8.72
N ASN A 45 11.22 -12.48 -8.49
CA ASN A 45 10.11 -11.56 -8.72
C ASN A 45 9.69 -11.67 -10.18
N ARG A 46 8.42 -11.35 -10.48
CA ARG A 46 7.88 -11.48 -11.84
C ARG A 46 7.34 -10.15 -12.33
N LEU A 47 7.69 -9.78 -13.56
CA LEU A 47 7.08 -8.68 -14.28
C LEU A 47 6.28 -9.24 -15.45
N TYR A 48 4.99 -8.95 -15.46
CA TYR A 48 4.06 -9.32 -16.52
C TYR A 48 3.59 -8.06 -17.25
N ARG A 49 3.99 -7.93 -18.51
CA ARG A 49 3.52 -6.85 -19.37
C ARG A 49 2.13 -7.16 -19.91
N GLN A 50 1.19 -6.25 -19.79
CA GLN A 50 -0.09 -6.35 -20.46
C GLN A 50 0.07 -6.17 -21.98
N ASN A 51 -0.68 -6.93 -22.77
CA ASN A 51 -0.79 -6.74 -24.21
C ASN A 51 -2.13 -6.08 -24.51
N ARG A 52 -2.24 -5.44 -25.68
CA ARG A 52 -3.46 -4.75 -26.13
C ARG A 52 -4.72 -5.62 -26.23
N ASP A 53 -4.58 -6.95 -26.21
CA ASP A 53 -5.68 -7.90 -26.19
C ASP A 53 -6.11 -8.29 -24.76
N GLY A 54 -5.54 -7.66 -23.73
CA GLY A 54 -5.77 -7.95 -22.31
C GLY A 54 -5.01 -9.16 -21.77
N SER A 55 -4.21 -9.84 -22.59
CA SER A 55 -3.35 -10.94 -22.13
C SER A 55 -2.08 -10.41 -21.48
N PHE A 56 -1.46 -11.21 -20.60
CA PHE A 56 -0.20 -10.86 -19.95
C PHE A 56 0.96 -11.71 -20.47
N ARG A 57 2.10 -11.06 -20.72
CA ARG A 57 3.35 -11.72 -21.10
C ARG A 57 4.40 -11.55 -20.00
N ASP A 58 4.99 -12.65 -19.55
CA ASP A 58 6.17 -12.60 -18.67
C ASP A 58 7.34 -11.96 -19.42
N VAL A 59 7.79 -10.80 -18.94
CA VAL A 59 8.94 -10.05 -19.46
C VAL A 59 10.09 -9.99 -18.45
N THR A 60 10.01 -10.72 -17.34
CA THR A 60 10.97 -10.66 -16.21
C THR A 60 12.44 -10.67 -16.67
N GLN A 61 12.79 -11.62 -17.56
CA GLN A 61 14.15 -11.73 -18.06
C GLN A 61 14.51 -10.63 -19.08
N ALA A 62 13.57 -10.27 -19.96
CA ALA A 62 13.78 -9.21 -20.94
C ALA A 62 13.96 -7.83 -20.26
N ALA A 63 13.28 -7.63 -19.13
CA ALA A 63 13.36 -6.42 -18.32
C ALA A 63 14.59 -6.38 -17.39
N GLY A 64 15.47 -7.39 -17.42
CA GLY A 64 16.67 -7.41 -16.57
C GLY A 64 16.43 -7.79 -15.10
N LEU A 65 15.24 -8.26 -14.74
CA LEU A 65 14.83 -8.56 -13.36
C LEU A 65 15.07 -10.03 -12.96
N ALA A 66 15.63 -10.85 -13.85
CA ALA A 66 15.95 -12.24 -13.57
C ALA A 66 17.09 -12.36 -12.54
N ASN A 67 16.91 -13.20 -11.52
CA ASN A 67 17.92 -13.52 -10.50
C ASN A 67 18.45 -12.30 -9.71
N VAL A 68 17.70 -11.19 -9.67
CA VAL A 68 18.06 -10.04 -8.83
C VAL A 68 17.60 -10.25 -7.38
N GLY A 69 18.31 -9.64 -6.43
CA GLY A 69 18.06 -9.81 -5.01
C GLY A 69 18.60 -11.13 -4.42
N ASN A 70 19.56 -11.79 -5.08
CA ASN A 70 20.15 -13.01 -4.53
C ASN A 70 20.68 -12.78 -3.10
N GLY A 71 20.29 -13.66 -2.18
CA GLY A 71 20.60 -13.55 -0.76
C GLY A 71 19.55 -12.85 0.10
N ASN A 72 18.50 -12.27 -0.48
CA ASN A 72 17.38 -11.70 0.27
C ASN A 72 16.09 -12.53 0.14
N TYR A 73 15.15 -12.30 1.07
CA TYR A 73 13.81 -12.86 1.00
C TYR A 73 12.78 -11.75 0.77
N GLY A 74 12.26 -11.66 -0.46
CA GLY A 74 11.33 -10.59 -0.87
C GLY A 74 10.05 -10.53 -0.04
N MET A 75 9.64 -9.30 0.30
CA MET A 75 8.45 -9.02 1.12
C MET A 75 7.39 -8.23 0.32
N GLY A 76 7.71 -7.00 -0.06
CA GLY A 76 6.80 -6.03 -0.65
C GLY A 76 7.43 -5.16 -1.73
N VAL A 77 6.63 -4.27 -2.31
CA VAL A 77 7.04 -3.35 -3.39
C VAL A 77 6.41 -1.98 -3.21
N ALA A 78 7.17 -0.94 -3.53
CA ALA A 78 6.71 0.44 -3.73
C ALA A 78 7.03 0.89 -5.16
N VAL A 79 6.19 1.78 -5.70
CA VAL A 79 6.33 2.35 -7.06
C VAL A 79 6.37 3.88 -6.95
N GLY A 80 7.29 4.51 -7.67
CA GLY A 80 7.36 5.97 -7.80
C GLY A 80 8.49 6.38 -8.74
N ASP A 81 8.31 7.51 -9.43
CA ASP A 81 9.35 8.13 -10.27
C ASP A 81 10.31 8.96 -9.37
N TYR A 82 11.33 8.31 -8.80
CA TYR A 82 12.14 8.94 -7.74
C TYR A 82 13.15 9.96 -8.29
N ASP A 83 13.51 9.88 -9.56
CA ASP A 83 14.43 10.81 -10.22
C ASP A 83 13.73 11.77 -11.21
N ASN A 84 12.39 11.78 -11.21
CA ASN A 84 11.53 12.66 -12.01
C ASN A 84 11.79 12.53 -13.53
N ASP A 85 12.24 11.37 -14.00
CA ASP A 85 12.75 11.22 -15.35
C ASP A 85 11.66 10.96 -16.40
N GLY A 86 10.50 10.43 -16.01
CA GLY A 86 9.81 9.68 -17.05
C GLY A 86 8.98 8.51 -16.58
N TYR A 87 9.61 7.69 -15.77
CA TYR A 87 9.37 6.26 -15.76
C TYR A 87 9.28 5.80 -14.31
N PRO A 88 8.26 4.99 -13.97
CA PRO A 88 8.11 4.51 -12.61
C PRO A 88 9.22 3.51 -12.25
N ASP A 89 9.86 3.75 -11.11
CA ASP A 89 10.86 2.86 -10.51
C ASP A 89 10.25 1.92 -9.48
N LEU A 90 10.98 0.88 -9.09
CA LEU A 90 10.52 -0.12 -8.12
C LEU A 90 11.46 -0.22 -6.93
N PHE A 91 10.93 -0.06 -5.72
CA PHE A 91 11.65 -0.42 -4.50
C PHE A 91 11.06 -1.69 -3.89
N VAL A 92 11.87 -2.76 -3.81
CA VAL A 92 11.47 -4.06 -3.24
C VAL A 92 12.05 -4.22 -1.85
N THR A 93 11.16 -4.32 -0.86
CA THR A 93 11.51 -4.62 0.52
C THR A 93 11.80 -6.11 0.70
N SER A 94 12.65 -6.45 1.66
CA SER A 94 13.03 -7.83 1.93
C SER A 94 13.41 -8.05 3.40
N TYR A 95 13.39 -9.31 3.83
CA TYR A 95 14.27 -9.72 4.92
C TYR A 95 15.71 -9.83 4.37
N GLY A 96 16.64 -9.13 5.01
CA GLY A 96 17.98 -8.89 4.50
C GLY A 96 18.07 -7.55 3.76
N LYS A 97 18.68 -7.56 2.57
CA LYS A 97 18.91 -6.34 1.77
C LYS A 97 17.71 -6.02 0.87
N ASN A 98 17.25 -4.77 0.88
CA ASN A 98 16.24 -4.25 -0.06
C ASN A 98 16.85 -3.99 -1.45
N VAL A 99 16.02 -3.80 -2.48
CA VAL A 99 16.49 -3.52 -3.85
C VAL A 99 15.75 -2.34 -4.46
N LEU A 100 16.48 -1.33 -4.95
CA LEU A 100 15.94 -0.26 -5.80
C LEU A 100 16.28 -0.55 -7.26
N TYR A 101 15.24 -0.72 -8.08
CA TYR A 101 15.33 -0.88 -9.52
C TYR A 101 14.99 0.43 -10.21
N HIS A 102 16.00 1.03 -10.86
CA HIS A 102 15.79 2.18 -11.73
C HIS A 102 15.26 1.72 -13.09
N ASN A 103 14.20 2.34 -13.58
CA ASN A 103 13.64 2.07 -14.90
C ASN A 103 14.41 2.84 -15.97
N ASN A 104 15.09 2.14 -16.88
CA ASN A 104 15.98 2.78 -17.85
C ASN A 104 15.21 3.46 -19.02
N GLY A 105 13.88 3.41 -19.03
CA GLY A 105 13.03 3.98 -20.09
C GLY A 105 12.99 3.20 -21.40
N ASP A 106 13.73 2.09 -21.51
CA ASP A 106 13.79 1.19 -22.67
C ASP A 106 13.10 -0.17 -22.43
N GLY A 107 12.34 -0.27 -21.33
CA GLY A 107 11.67 -1.49 -20.88
C GLY A 107 12.55 -2.42 -20.04
N THR A 108 13.73 -1.96 -19.62
CA THR A 108 14.63 -2.68 -18.71
C THR A 108 14.84 -1.93 -17.39
N PHE A 109 15.28 -2.66 -16.36
CA PHE A 109 15.59 -2.13 -15.05
C PHE A 109 17.05 -2.36 -14.65
N THR A 110 17.60 -1.45 -13.86
CA THR A 110 18.94 -1.53 -13.27
C THR A 110 18.87 -1.55 -11.75
N ASP A 111 19.51 -2.51 -11.08
CA ASP A 111 19.71 -2.44 -9.62
C ASP A 111 20.69 -1.31 -9.28
N VAL A 112 20.17 -0.22 -8.73
CA VAL A 112 20.94 0.95 -8.30
C VAL A 112 21.09 1.03 -6.79
N THR A 113 20.69 0.00 -6.04
CA THR A 113 20.58 0.02 -4.58
C THR A 113 21.84 0.53 -3.87
N ALA A 114 23.01 0.04 -4.27
CA ALA A 114 24.27 0.40 -3.64
C ALA A 114 24.68 1.85 -3.96
N LYS A 115 24.43 2.30 -5.20
CA LYS A 115 24.66 3.68 -5.63
C LYS A 115 23.71 4.63 -4.89
N ALA A 116 22.44 4.26 -4.80
CA ALA A 116 21.39 5.06 -4.20
C ALA A 116 21.47 5.11 -2.67
N GLY A 117 22.11 4.14 -2.01
CA GLY A 117 22.29 4.14 -0.56
C GLY A 117 21.08 3.62 0.24
N VAL A 118 20.17 2.88 -0.39
CA VAL A 118 18.88 2.45 0.19
C VAL A 118 18.79 0.95 0.51
N ALA A 119 19.95 0.28 0.61
CA ALA A 119 20.02 -1.15 0.88
C ALA A 119 19.29 -1.55 2.17
N GLY A 120 19.39 -0.70 3.21
CA GLY A 120 18.83 -0.97 4.53
C GLY A 120 19.28 -2.31 5.11
N GLY A 121 18.45 -2.87 5.98
CA GLY A 121 18.67 -4.19 6.57
C GLY A 121 17.55 -4.62 7.52
N GLY A 122 17.68 -5.83 8.06
CA GLY A 122 16.69 -6.44 8.95
C GLY A 122 15.45 -6.90 8.18
N TRP A 123 14.30 -6.90 8.86
CA TRP A 123 13.04 -7.35 8.28
C TRP A 123 12.21 -6.18 7.74
N SER A 124 12.55 -5.70 6.54
CA SER A 124 11.77 -4.67 5.86
C SER A 124 10.50 -5.27 5.26
N VAL A 125 9.34 -4.61 5.40
CA VAL A 125 8.03 -5.19 5.03
C VAL A 125 7.31 -4.40 3.94
N SER A 126 6.77 -3.22 4.27
CA SER A 126 6.15 -2.31 3.29
C SER A 126 7.03 -1.08 3.10
N ALA A 127 6.81 -0.38 2.01
CA ALA A 127 7.46 0.89 1.73
C ALA A 127 6.52 1.77 0.90
N GLY A 128 6.85 3.05 0.82
CA GLY A 128 6.13 3.98 -0.05
C GLY A 128 6.99 5.19 -0.37
N PHE A 129 6.82 5.71 -1.58
CA PHE A 129 7.40 6.96 -2.02
C PHE A 129 6.46 8.12 -1.70
N PHE A 130 7.00 9.22 -1.21
CA PHE A 130 6.27 10.45 -0.88
C PHE A 130 7.25 11.63 -0.79
N ASP A 131 6.80 12.85 -0.99
CA ASP A 131 7.62 14.07 -0.85
C ASP A 131 7.38 14.65 0.55
N TYR A 132 8.26 14.35 1.52
CA TYR A 132 7.96 14.66 2.93
C TYR A 132 8.24 16.11 3.31
N ASN A 133 9.04 16.80 2.51
CA ASN A 133 9.50 18.16 2.81
C ASN A 133 9.05 19.17 1.73
N ASN A 134 8.20 18.73 0.78
CA ASN A 134 7.69 19.50 -0.35
C ASN A 134 8.79 20.11 -1.23
N ASP A 135 9.92 19.40 -1.42
CA ASP A 135 11.04 19.85 -2.26
C ASP A 135 10.93 19.38 -3.73
N GLY A 136 9.86 18.65 -4.07
CA GLY A 136 9.58 18.17 -5.41
C GLY A 136 10.28 16.85 -5.76
N LEU A 137 10.92 16.21 -4.78
CA LEU A 137 11.59 14.92 -4.94
C LEU A 137 10.87 13.86 -4.09
N LEU A 138 10.66 12.67 -4.65
CA LEU A 138 10.11 11.58 -3.87
C LEU A 138 11.18 11.00 -2.94
N ASP A 139 10.92 11.10 -1.64
CA ASP A 139 11.60 10.41 -0.56
C ASP A 139 11.02 9.00 -0.35
N LEU A 140 11.69 8.18 0.47
CA LEU A 140 11.32 6.78 0.65
C LEU A 140 11.19 6.42 2.13
N PHE A 141 10.00 5.97 2.53
CA PHE A 141 9.74 5.42 3.86
C PHE A 141 9.66 3.90 3.81
N VAL A 142 10.27 3.22 4.80
CA VAL A 142 10.31 1.75 4.87
C VAL A 142 9.92 1.25 6.26
N THR A 143 8.90 0.40 6.33
CA THR A 143 8.51 -0.26 7.59
C THR A 143 9.42 -1.44 7.87
N ARG A 144 9.71 -1.68 9.16
CA ARG A 144 10.43 -2.87 9.62
C ARG A 144 9.68 -3.56 10.75
N TYR A 145 9.61 -4.89 10.68
CA TYR A 145 8.75 -5.67 11.55
C TYR A 145 9.34 -5.90 12.94
N MET A 146 10.43 -6.62 13.07
CA MET A 146 11.00 -6.96 14.38
C MET A 146 12.44 -7.40 14.23
N GLU A 147 13.14 -7.47 15.36
CA GLU A 147 14.44 -8.13 15.44
C GLU A 147 14.22 -9.65 15.49
N TRP A 148 14.55 -10.32 14.39
CA TRP A 148 14.51 -11.77 14.25
C TRP A 148 15.71 -12.23 13.43
N ASP A 149 16.26 -13.38 13.79
CA ASP A 149 17.23 -14.15 13.00
C ASP A 149 17.06 -15.65 13.30
N ALA A 150 17.73 -16.48 12.50
CA ALA A 150 17.66 -17.94 12.59
C ALA A 150 18.18 -18.50 13.93
N ASP A 151 19.16 -17.87 14.57
CA ASP A 151 19.75 -18.33 15.84
C ASP A 151 18.84 -18.00 17.04
N HIS A 152 18.06 -16.93 16.94
CA HIS A 152 17.09 -16.50 17.94
C HIS A 152 15.66 -16.93 17.63
N ASN A 153 15.46 -17.79 16.63
CA ASN A 153 14.14 -18.31 16.29
C ASN A 153 13.55 -19.12 17.47
N LYS A 154 12.27 -18.90 17.74
CA LYS A 154 11.55 -19.56 18.84
C LYS A 154 10.53 -20.54 18.28
N ILE A 155 10.39 -21.68 18.94
CA ILE A 155 9.30 -22.63 18.66
C ILE A 155 8.12 -22.24 19.55
N CYS A 156 6.97 -21.99 18.94
CA CYS A 156 5.75 -21.62 19.64
C CYS A 156 4.59 -22.56 19.29
N GLY A 157 3.53 -22.46 20.10
CA GLY A 157 2.40 -23.37 20.03
C GLY A 157 2.40 -24.39 21.17
N GLY A 158 1.31 -25.13 21.26
CA GLY A 158 1.12 -26.21 22.25
C GLY A 158 1.19 -27.56 21.56
N ASP A 159 0.04 -28.25 21.51
CA ASP A 159 -0.11 -29.52 20.79
C ASP A 159 0.18 -29.39 19.28
N TRP A 160 0.07 -28.18 18.74
CA TRP A 160 0.38 -27.83 17.36
C TRP A 160 1.44 -26.73 17.31
N HIS A 161 2.41 -26.87 16.41
CA HIS A 161 3.38 -25.82 16.12
C HIS A 161 2.66 -24.62 15.48
N THR A 162 2.90 -23.42 16.02
CA THR A 162 2.37 -22.15 15.50
C THR A 162 3.49 -21.13 15.32
N TYR A 163 3.19 -20.05 14.59
CA TYR A 163 4.04 -18.86 14.66
C TYR A 163 4.02 -18.29 16.08
N CYS A 164 5.16 -17.74 16.49
CA CYS A 164 5.25 -17.04 17.76
C CYS A 164 4.50 -15.71 17.69
N PRO A 165 3.81 -15.32 18.78
CA PRO A 165 3.28 -13.96 18.89
C PRO A 165 4.40 -12.94 18.71
N PRO A 166 4.17 -11.84 17.97
CA PRO A 166 5.20 -10.84 17.67
C PRO A 166 5.80 -10.22 18.94
N SER A 167 5.05 -10.22 20.06
CA SER A 167 5.47 -9.70 21.36
C SER A 167 6.70 -10.39 21.95
N VAL A 168 7.04 -11.60 21.51
CA VAL A 168 8.22 -12.34 22.00
C VAL A 168 9.53 -11.89 21.37
N PHE A 169 9.47 -11.07 20.32
CA PHE A 169 10.61 -10.50 19.63
C PHE A 169 10.70 -8.98 19.88
N PRO A 170 11.93 -8.43 20.01
CA PRO A 170 12.12 -7.00 20.16
C PRO A 170 11.57 -6.23 18.94
N ALA A 171 10.89 -5.12 19.22
CA ALA A 171 10.47 -4.16 18.21
C ALA A 171 11.68 -3.42 17.61
N THR A 172 11.52 -2.89 16.40
CA THR A 172 12.57 -2.13 15.69
C THR A 172 12.01 -0.81 15.16
N THR A 173 12.83 0.02 14.53
CA THR A 173 12.41 1.36 14.04
C THR A 173 12.11 1.30 12.54
N CYS A 174 11.26 2.19 12.03
CA CYS A 174 11.18 2.40 10.57
C CYS A 174 12.43 3.10 10.04
N LEU A 175 12.54 3.19 8.71
CA LEU A 175 13.58 3.95 8.01
C LEU A 175 12.94 5.05 7.18
N LEU A 176 13.55 6.24 7.18
CA LEU A 176 13.23 7.32 6.26
C LEU A 176 14.50 7.71 5.49
N TYR A 177 14.40 7.69 4.17
CA TYR A 177 15.46 8.06 3.24
C TYR A 177 15.08 9.34 2.51
N ARG A 178 15.86 10.41 2.70
CA ARG A 178 15.69 11.66 1.98
C ARG A 178 16.36 11.60 0.61
N ASN A 179 15.66 11.90 -0.45
CA ASN A 179 16.20 12.02 -1.80
C ASN A 179 17.07 13.27 -1.94
N ARG A 180 18.26 13.14 -2.53
CA ARG A 180 19.19 14.26 -2.74
C ARG A 180 19.05 14.94 -4.11
N GLY A 181 18.26 14.37 -5.01
CA GLY A 181 18.09 14.85 -6.39
C GLY A 181 19.23 14.49 -7.35
N ASP A 182 20.21 13.70 -6.90
CA ASP A 182 21.34 13.21 -7.71
C ASP A 182 21.31 11.69 -7.96
N GLY A 183 20.15 11.08 -7.69
CA GLY A 183 19.94 9.64 -7.73
C GLY A 183 20.43 8.89 -6.48
N THR A 184 20.76 9.63 -5.40
CA THR A 184 21.13 9.06 -4.10
C THR A 184 20.23 9.54 -2.98
N PHE A 185 20.22 8.78 -1.89
CA PHE A 185 19.43 9.06 -0.70
C PHE A 185 20.33 9.22 0.54
N GLU A 186 19.82 9.96 1.52
CA GLU A 186 20.35 10.04 2.87
C GLU A 186 19.44 9.32 3.84
N ASP A 187 19.98 8.43 4.68
CA ASP A 187 19.22 7.94 5.84
C ASP A 187 19.05 9.08 6.85
N VAL A 188 17.80 9.52 7.03
CA VAL A 188 17.43 10.62 7.94
C VAL A 188 16.66 10.11 9.15
N SER A 189 16.55 8.79 9.33
CA SER A 189 15.67 8.16 10.31
C SER A 189 15.86 8.70 11.73
N GLU A 190 17.12 8.91 12.14
CA GLU A 190 17.43 9.46 13.46
C GLU A 190 17.02 10.93 13.58
N ARG A 191 17.48 11.78 12.65
CA ARG A 191 17.22 13.23 12.72
C ARG A 191 15.75 13.59 12.47
N ALA A 192 15.02 12.75 11.74
CA ALA A 192 13.59 12.90 11.50
C ALA A 192 12.72 12.36 12.66
N GLY A 193 13.31 11.69 13.66
CA GLY A 193 12.61 11.26 14.88
C GLY A 193 12.16 9.80 14.92
N PHE A 194 12.35 9.01 13.86
CA PHE A 194 11.87 7.62 13.78
C PHE A 194 12.62 6.66 14.70
N THR A 195 13.84 6.98 15.13
CA THR A 195 14.59 6.14 16.07
C THR A 195 14.05 6.19 17.50
N ALA A 196 13.23 7.21 17.83
CA ALA A 196 12.62 7.36 19.14
C ALA A 196 11.42 6.41 19.36
N LYS A 197 10.86 5.81 18.29
CA LYS A 197 9.67 4.96 18.35
C LYS A 197 9.94 3.62 17.70
N LYS A 198 10.04 2.58 18.53
CA LYS A 198 10.17 1.19 18.09
C LYS A 198 8.78 0.57 17.97
N GLY A 199 8.47 0.01 16.81
CA GLY A 199 7.20 -0.64 16.50
C GLY A 199 7.40 -2.02 15.90
N ARG A 200 6.26 -2.63 15.55
CA ARG A 200 6.21 -3.85 14.75
C ARG A 200 5.53 -3.59 13.43
N ALA A 201 6.16 -2.69 12.68
CA ALA A 201 5.55 -2.03 11.54
C ALA A 201 5.40 -2.98 10.36
N LEU A 202 4.19 -3.05 9.83
CA LEU A 202 3.83 -3.91 8.71
C LEU A 202 3.35 -3.08 7.52
N GLY A 203 2.21 -2.40 7.61
CA GLY A 203 1.65 -1.56 6.56
C GLY A 203 2.00 -0.07 6.72
N VAL A 204 1.91 0.67 5.61
CA VAL A 204 2.09 2.13 5.59
C VAL A 204 1.12 2.76 4.59
N ALA A 205 0.57 3.91 4.94
CA ALA A 205 -0.20 4.78 4.05
C ALA A 205 0.08 6.26 4.39
N PHE A 206 -0.18 7.13 3.42
CA PHE A 206 0.14 8.56 3.50
C PHE A 206 -1.07 9.42 3.18
N ALA A 207 -1.27 10.48 3.96
CA ALA A 207 -2.22 11.55 3.68
C ALA A 207 -1.86 12.78 4.53
N ASP A 208 -2.27 13.96 4.11
CA ASP A 208 -2.28 15.18 4.94
C ASP A 208 -3.57 15.18 5.76
N TYR A 209 -3.49 14.76 7.03
CA TYR A 209 -4.70 14.47 7.83
C TYR A 209 -5.29 15.67 8.55
N ASP A 210 -4.47 16.70 8.78
CA ASP A 210 -4.87 17.93 9.47
C ASP A 210 -4.95 19.16 8.54
N GLY A 211 -4.55 19.00 7.28
CA GLY A 211 -4.69 20.00 6.23
C GLY A 211 -3.61 21.09 6.29
N ASP A 212 -2.46 20.81 6.90
CA ASP A 212 -1.37 21.77 7.04
C ASP A 212 -0.47 21.88 5.79
N GLY A 213 -0.68 20.99 4.81
CA GLY A 213 0.04 20.94 3.54
C GLY A 213 1.27 20.03 3.56
N PHE A 214 1.54 19.31 4.65
CA PHE A 214 2.59 18.31 4.74
C PHE A 214 1.99 16.92 4.82
N THR A 215 2.60 15.98 4.09
CA THR A 215 2.10 14.59 4.10
C THR A 215 2.53 13.89 5.39
N ASP A 216 1.56 13.32 6.11
CA ASP A 216 1.75 12.50 7.31
C ASP A 216 1.82 11.01 6.99
N ILE A 217 2.25 10.21 7.98
CA ILE A 217 2.45 8.77 7.81
C ILE A 217 1.63 8.00 8.84
N PHE A 218 0.74 7.13 8.37
CA PHE A 218 0.12 6.12 9.22
C PHE A 218 0.83 4.77 9.05
N VAL A 219 1.14 4.11 10.16
CA VAL A 219 1.81 2.81 10.21
C VAL A 219 0.98 1.83 11.01
N SER A 220 0.59 0.73 10.36
CA SER A 220 -0.02 -0.39 11.06
C SER A 220 1.04 -1.26 11.75
N ASN A 221 0.84 -1.53 13.03
CA ASN A 221 1.72 -2.36 13.85
C ASN A 221 1.03 -3.64 14.31
N ASP A 222 1.80 -4.72 14.39
CA ASP A 222 1.29 -6.03 14.82
C ASP A 222 1.36 -6.24 16.34
N GLY A 223 0.20 -6.56 16.93
CA GLY A 223 0.02 -6.91 18.34
C GLY A 223 0.30 -5.75 19.29
N MET A 224 0.12 -4.51 18.84
CA MET A 224 0.39 -3.29 19.62
C MET A 224 -0.40 -2.09 19.10
N GLN A 225 -0.16 -0.92 19.68
CA GLN A 225 -0.75 0.34 19.22
C GLN A 225 -0.27 0.70 17.80
N GLN A 226 -1.16 1.26 17.00
CA GLN A 226 -0.83 1.79 15.69
C GLN A 226 -0.12 3.15 15.83
N TYR A 227 0.57 3.61 14.79
CA TYR A 227 1.29 4.89 14.81
C TYR A 227 0.79 5.83 13.72
N LEU A 228 0.71 7.11 14.09
CA LEU A 228 0.45 8.25 13.24
C LEU A 228 1.61 9.20 13.49
N PHE A 229 2.44 9.38 12.47
CA PHE A 229 3.57 10.30 12.50
C PHE A 229 3.14 11.59 11.83
N HIS A 230 2.86 12.60 12.64
CA HIS A 230 2.58 13.95 12.18
C HIS A 230 3.87 14.62 11.66
N ASN A 231 3.81 15.19 10.47
CA ASN A 231 4.91 15.89 9.85
C ASN A 231 4.97 17.35 10.34
N ASN A 232 6.04 17.72 11.03
CA ASN A 232 6.13 19.06 11.64
C ASN A 232 6.45 20.18 10.63
N GLY A 233 6.64 19.85 9.35
CA GLY A 233 7.03 20.80 8.29
C GLY A 233 8.47 21.32 8.36
N ASP A 234 9.26 20.87 9.34
CA ASP A 234 10.68 21.20 9.51
C ASP A 234 11.62 20.02 9.19
N GLY A 235 11.04 18.96 8.62
CA GLY A 235 11.72 17.72 8.28
C GLY A 235 11.84 16.72 9.43
N THR A 236 11.12 16.94 10.52
CA THR A 236 10.96 16.00 11.63
C THR A 236 9.51 15.53 11.78
N PHE A 237 9.33 14.41 12.48
CA PHE A 237 8.02 13.82 12.74
C PHE A 237 7.78 13.60 14.23
N ASN A 238 6.53 13.77 14.67
CA ASN A 238 6.06 13.38 15.99
C ASN A 238 5.06 12.23 15.89
N GLU A 239 5.30 11.14 16.62
CA GLU A 239 4.30 10.07 16.76
C GLU A 239 3.25 10.50 17.78
N CYS A 240 2.00 10.61 17.34
CA CYS A 240 0.89 11.20 18.09
C CYS A 240 -0.40 10.35 18.08
N ALA A 241 -0.34 9.06 17.71
CA ALA A 241 -1.56 8.28 17.51
C ALA A 241 -2.38 8.09 18.79
N LEU A 242 -1.74 8.03 19.95
CA LEU A 242 -2.45 7.86 21.21
C LEU A 242 -3.22 9.13 21.57
N GLU A 243 -2.58 10.28 21.40
CA GLU A 243 -3.16 11.60 21.65
C GLU A 243 -4.25 11.95 20.64
N SER A 244 -4.08 11.54 19.38
CA SER A 244 -5.08 11.76 18.32
C SER A 244 -6.25 10.79 18.39
N GLY A 245 -6.12 9.64 19.06
CA GLY A 245 -7.15 8.59 19.08
C GLY A 245 -7.02 7.54 17.97
N ALA A 246 -5.97 7.63 17.13
CA ALA A 246 -5.69 6.71 16.02
C ALA A 246 -4.88 5.46 16.40
N ALA A 247 -4.59 5.23 17.69
CA ALA A 247 -3.66 4.19 18.16
C ALA A 247 -4.29 2.85 18.53
N LEU A 248 -5.49 2.86 19.14
CA LEU A 248 -6.06 1.72 19.87
C LEU A 248 -7.55 1.56 19.54
N THR A 249 -8.13 0.42 19.86
CA THR A 249 -9.59 0.23 19.85
C THR A 249 -10.27 1.09 20.92
N SER A 250 -11.60 1.24 20.84
CA SER A 250 -12.40 1.96 21.84
C SER A 250 -12.31 1.39 23.26
N ASP A 251 -11.93 0.12 23.44
CA ASP A 251 -11.65 -0.50 24.74
C ASP A 251 -10.15 -0.50 25.11
N GLY A 252 -9.32 0.27 24.40
CA GLY A 252 -7.92 0.53 24.72
C GLY A 252 -6.96 -0.61 24.37
N LYS A 253 -7.32 -1.50 23.43
CA LYS A 253 -6.47 -2.61 22.99
C LYS A 253 -5.67 -2.25 21.75
N GLY A 254 -4.46 -2.80 21.69
CA GLY A 254 -3.68 -2.85 20.45
C GLY A 254 -4.32 -3.79 19.44
N LEU A 255 -3.89 -3.65 18.19
CA LEU A 255 -4.39 -4.45 17.07
C LEU A 255 -3.26 -5.30 16.50
N SER A 256 -3.61 -6.45 15.94
CA SER A 256 -2.76 -7.21 15.03
C SER A 256 -2.75 -6.55 13.65
N GLY A 257 -2.29 -5.30 13.57
CA GLY A 257 -2.38 -4.46 12.37
C GLY A 257 -1.50 -4.99 11.23
N MET A 258 -2.13 -5.27 10.09
CA MET A 258 -1.49 -5.85 8.89
C MET A 258 -1.36 -4.80 7.78
N GLY A 259 -2.38 -4.63 6.94
CA GLY A 259 -2.44 -3.61 5.90
C GLY A 259 -3.19 -2.36 6.37
N THR A 260 -3.00 -1.25 5.67
CA THR A 260 -3.67 0.01 5.99
C THR A 260 -4.00 0.83 4.75
N ALA A 261 -5.07 1.62 4.82
CA ALA A 261 -5.43 2.63 3.84
C ALA A 261 -5.70 3.96 4.57
N PHE A 262 -5.31 5.08 3.97
CA PHE A 262 -5.45 6.42 4.54
C PHE A 262 -6.14 7.35 3.52
N GLN A 263 -7.47 7.30 3.47
CA GLN A 263 -8.29 7.98 2.47
C GLN A 263 -9.65 8.35 3.09
N ASP A 264 -10.28 9.37 2.54
CA ASP A 264 -11.59 9.90 2.95
C ASP A 264 -12.71 8.91 2.54
N TYR A 265 -13.18 8.04 3.45
CA TYR A 265 -14.18 7.04 3.06
C TYR A 265 -15.60 7.60 3.00
N ASP A 266 -15.88 8.68 3.74
CA ASP A 266 -17.23 9.22 3.93
C ASP A 266 -17.50 10.54 3.17
N ASN A 267 -16.55 10.95 2.34
CA ASN A 267 -16.61 12.18 1.54
C ASN A 267 -16.79 13.45 2.37
N ASP A 268 -16.34 13.47 3.63
CA ASP A 268 -16.34 14.68 4.46
C ASP A 268 -15.13 15.60 4.21
N GLY A 269 -14.19 15.09 3.42
CA GLY A 269 -13.01 15.78 2.94
C GLY A 269 -11.78 15.70 3.82
N ARG A 270 -11.80 14.85 4.86
CA ARG A 270 -10.66 14.50 5.69
C ARG A 270 -10.31 13.02 5.48
N PRO A 271 -9.03 12.64 5.43
CA PRO A 271 -8.65 11.25 5.25
C PRO A 271 -8.85 10.47 6.55
N ASP A 272 -9.45 9.31 6.45
CA ASP A 272 -9.65 8.35 7.54
C ASP A 272 -8.71 7.16 7.40
N VAL A 273 -8.55 6.39 8.46
CA VAL A 273 -7.65 5.23 8.46
C VAL A 273 -8.42 3.93 8.61
N ILE A 274 -8.14 2.98 7.72
CA ILE A 274 -8.51 1.58 7.88
C ILE A 274 -7.26 0.75 8.21
N VAL A 275 -7.40 -0.18 9.15
CA VAL A 275 -6.38 -1.16 9.53
C VAL A 275 -6.97 -2.56 9.48
N THR A 276 -6.39 -3.43 8.64
CA THR A 276 -6.77 -4.84 8.62
C THR A 276 -6.09 -5.60 9.75
N VAL A 277 -6.78 -6.60 10.30
CA VAL A 277 -6.30 -7.35 11.47
C VAL A 277 -6.59 -8.85 11.36
N LEU A 278 -6.19 -9.62 12.38
CA LEU A 278 -6.47 -11.06 12.48
C LEU A 278 -7.89 -11.33 13.04
N PRO A 279 -8.42 -12.56 12.90
CA PRO A 279 -9.76 -12.88 13.37
C PRO A 279 -9.84 -12.76 14.89
N ARG A 280 -11.08 -12.58 15.39
CA ARG A 280 -11.40 -12.26 16.80
C ARG A 280 -11.03 -10.83 17.21
N GLU A 281 -10.41 -10.06 16.33
CA GLU A 281 -10.35 -8.61 16.38
C GLU A 281 -11.30 -8.01 15.33
N LEU A 282 -11.59 -6.71 15.42
CA LEU A 282 -12.35 -5.99 14.42
C LEU A 282 -11.38 -5.19 13.57
N TYR A 283 -11.59 -5.11 12.26
CA TYR A 283 -10.79 -4.21 11.43
C TYR A 283 -10.96 -2.79 11.97
N GLY A 284 -9.85 -2.09 12.18
CA GLY A 284 -9.87 -0.75 12.74
C GLY A 284 -10.34 0.24 11.69
N LEU A 285 -11.33 1.06 12.02
CA LEU A 285 -11.70 2.25 11.26
C LEU A 285 -11.57 3.43 12.22
N TYR A 286 -10.61 4.31 11.95
CA TYR A 286 -10.37 5.54 12.68
C TYR A 286 -10.90 6.68 11.81
N HIS A 287 -12.09 7.17 12.15
CA HIS A 287 -12.71 8.31 11.47
C HIS A 287 -12.04 9.61 11.92
N ASN A 288 -11.67 10.47 10.98
CA ASN A 288 -11.03 11.74 11.27
C ASN A 288 -12.07 12.80 11.63
N ASP A 289 -12.21 13.11 12.92
CA ASP A 289 -13.17 14.11 13.42
C ASP A 289 -12.74 15.55 13.12
N GLY A 290 -11.54 15.74 12.55
CA GLY A 290 -10.92 17.03 12.32
C GLY A 290 -10.17 17.54 13.55
N ALA A 291 -9.49 18.68 13.39
CA ALA A 291 -8.65 19.28 14.43
C ALA A 291 -7.61 18.30 15.04
N GLY A 292 -7.19 17.32 14.24
CA GLY A 292 -6.20 16.31 14.59
C GLY A 292 -6.70 15.17 15.49
N ALA A 293 -8.01 14.99 15.62
CA ALA A 293 -8.62 13.91 16.41
C ALA A 293 -9.26 12.83 15.54
N PHE A 294 -9.25 11.60 16.04
CA PHE A 294 -9.85 10.43 15.44
C PHE A 294 -10.73 9.68 16.43
N THR A 295 -11.84 9.14 15.94
CA THR A 295 -12.72 8.23 16.67
C THR A 295 -12.71 6.84 16.04
N TYR A 296 -12.58 5.80 16.87
CA TYR A 296 -12.71 4.41 16.43
C TYR A 296 -14.19 4.07 16.14
N GLN A 297 -14.55 3.83 14.89
CA GLN A 297 -15.96 3.68 14.43
C GLN A 297 -16.24 2.36 13.68
N SER A 298 -15.47 1.29 13.94
CA SER A 298 -15.64 0.03 13.20
C SER A 298 -17.03 -0.58 13.34
N LEU A 299 -17.71 -0.46 14.49
CA LEU A 299 -19.04 -1.07 14.68
C LEU A 299 -20.14 -0.20 14.08
N GLU A 300 -20.02 1.12 14.23
CA GLU A 300 -20.95 2.14 13.78
C GLU A 300 -21.08 2.15 12.25
N THR A 301 -19.97 1.91 11.56
CA THR A 301 -19.90 1.78 10.10
C THR A 301 -20.31 0.40 9.56
N GLY A 302 -20.64 -0.56 10.43
CA GLY A 302 -20.95 -1.95 10.05
C GLY A 302 -19.73 -2.83 9.77
N LEU A 303 -18.53 -2.25 9.60
CA LEU A 303 -17.30 -2.95 9.23
C LEU A 303 -16.93 -4.07 10.24
N GLY A 304 -17.09 -3.83 11.53
CA GLY A 304 -16.74 -4.78 12.59
C GLY A 304 -17.56 -6.07 12.48
N ALA A 305 -18.85 -5.97 12.16
CA ALA A 305 -19.70 -7.14 11.96
C ALA A 305 -19.25 -7.98 10.76
N LEU A 306 -18.74 -7.34 9.70
CA LEU A 306 -18.28 -8.01 8.48
C LEU A 306 -16.95 -8.74 8.64
N THR A 307 -16.12 -8.34 9.62
CA THR A 307 -14.68 -8.67 9.65
C THR A 307 -14.24 -9.51 10.84
N SER A 308 -15.04 -9.62 11.90
CA SER A 308 -14.69 -10.30 13.17
C SER A 308 -14.23 -11.76 13.05
N GLY A 309 -14.62 -12.45 11.98
CA GLY A 309 -14.32 -13.87 11.73
C GLY A 309 -13.19 -14.13 10.74
N SER A 310 -12.55 -13.10 10.19
CA SER A 310 -11.65 -13.23 9.03
C SER A 310 -10.36 -12.44 9.22
N SER A 311 -9.26 -12.94 8.67
CA SER A 311 -7.97 -12.25 8.75
C SER A 311 -7.78 -11.39 7.51
N GLY A 312 -7.36 -10.13 7.68
CA GLY A 312 -7.16 -9.21 6.58
C GLY A 312 -5.69 -8.88 6.35
N TRP A 313 -5.33 -8.68 5.09
CA TRP A 313 -3.99 -8.29 4.66
C TRP A 313 -4.10 -7.05 3.76
N GLY A 314 -3.93 -7.20 2.44
CA GLY A 314 -4.09 -6.10 1.50
C GLY A 314 -5.49 -5.49 1.54
N VAL A 315 -5.57 -4.17 1.45
CA VAL A 315 -6.80 -3.39 1.61
C VAL A 315 -6.81 -2.19 0.67
N GLY A 316 -7.97 -1.90 0.09
CA GLY A 316 -8.20 -0.73 -0.76
C GLY A 316 -9.55 -0.10 -0.47
N LEU A 317 -9.60 1.23 -0.57
CA LEU A 317 -10.81 2.04 -0.57
C LEU A 317 -11.02 2.56 -1.99
N GLU A 318 -11.83 1.85 -2.77
CA GLU A 318 -12.04 2.12 -4.19
C GLU A 318 -13.51 2.14 -4.54
N ASP A 319 -13.89 3.01 -5.47
CA ASP A 319 -15.27 3.09 -5.97
C ASP A 319 -15.46 2.05 -7.08
N PHE A 320 -16.00 0.87 -6.73
CA PHE A 320 -16.13 -0.27 -7.65
C PHE A 320 -17.39 -0.19 -8.50
N ASP A 321 -18.42 0.52 -8.05
CA ASP A 321 -19.72 0.61 -8.74
C ASP A 321 -20.01 1.99 -9.34
N ASN A 322 -19.01 2.88 -9.31
CA ASN A 322 -19.03 4.26 -9.81
C ASN A 322 -20.14 5.13 -9.18
N ASP A 323 -20.51 4.81 -7.92
CA ASP A 323 -21.51 5.54 -7.18
C ASP A 323 -20.94 6.73 -6.38
N GLY A 324 -19.64 7.00 -6.46
CA GLY A 324 -18.98 8.12 -5.79
C GLY A 324 -18.68 7.88 -4.32
N TRP A 325 -18.93 6.69 -3.77
CA TRP A 325 -18.45 6.24 -2.47
C TRP A 325 -17.29 5.27 -2.65
N LYS A 326 -16.28 5.37 -1.79
CA LYS A 326 -15.17 4.40 -1.83
C LYS A 326 -15.60 3.15 -1.05
N ASP A 327 -15.74 2.05 -1.75
CA ASP A 327 -16.02 0.73 -1.20
C ASP A 327 -14.74 0.09 -0.65
N LEU A 328 -14.91 -0.88 0.24
CA LEU A 328 -13.81 -1.61 0.83
C LEU A 328 -13.58 -2.94 0.13
N PHE A 329 -12.34 -3.20 -0.29
CA PHE A 329 -11.90 -4.53 -0.68
C PHE A 329 -10.76 -5.00 0.23
N VAL A 330 -10.81 -6.26 0.67
CA VAL A 330 -9.76 -6.85 1.52
C VAL A 330 -9.34 -8.24 1.03
N ALA A 331 -8.03 -8.43 0.87
CA ALA A 331 -7.39 -9.73 0.70
C ALA A 331 -7.43 -10.49 2.03
N GLN A 332 -8.12 -11.64 2.07
CA GLN A 332 -8.31 -12.39 3.31
C GLN A 332 -7.65 -13.76 3.28
N SER A 333 -7.06 -14.14 4.42
CA SER A 333 -6.65 -15.51 4.75
C SER A 333 -5.94 -15.57 6.10
N HIS A 334 -6.03 -16.68 6.81
CA HIS A 334 -5.36 -16.82 8.10
C HIS A 334 -3.84 -16.74 8.03
N VAL A 335 -3.24 -16.29 9.12
CA VAL A 335 -1.78 -16.30 9.28
C VAL A 335 -1.27 -17.74 9.38
N LEU A 336 -1.87 -18.56 10.26
CA LEU A 336 -1.57 -19.98 10.47
C LEU A 336 -2.21 -20.87 9.39
N ASP A 337 -1.39 -21.69 8.73
CA ASP A 337 -1.80 -22.67 7.71
C ASP A 337 -2.48 -23.91 8.29
N ASN A 338 -2.28 -24.16 9.58
CA ASN A 338 -2.87 -25.23 10.36
C ASN A 338 -4.03 -24.77 11.28
N VAL A 339 -4.56 -23.55 11.10
CA VAL A 339 -5.55 -22.96 12.04
C VAL A 339 -6.74 -23.88 12.33
N GLN A 340 -7.22 -24.66 11.35
CA GLN A 340 -8.35 -25.57 11.56
C GLN A 340 -8.09 -26.68 12.60
N GLN A 341 -6.83 -26.98 12.91
CA GLN A 341 -6.45 -27.93 13.97
C GLN A 341 -6.54 -27.31 15.37
N ILE A 342 -6.51 -25.97 15.44
CA ILE A 342 -6.48 -25.17 16.67
C ILE A 342 -7.87 -24.60 16.95
N ASP A 343 -8.52 -24.01 15.94
CA ASP A 343 -9.88 -23.49 15.99
C ASP A 343 -10.64 -23.95 14.73
N ALA A 344 -11.57 -24.89 14.91
CA ALA A 344 -12.37 -25.47 13.83
C ALA A 344 -13.34 -24.48 13.16
N SER A 345 -13.56 -23.29 13.74
CA SER A 345 -14.40 -22.24 13.15
C SER A 345 -13.66 -21.38 12.12
N LEU A 346 -12.33 -21.35 12.15
CA LEU A 346 -11.49 -20.54 11.27
C LEU A 346 -11.02 -21.35 10.05
N ARG A 347 -10.52 -20.66 9.01
CA ARG A 347 -10.00 -21.29 7.80
C ARG A 347 -8.71 -20.59 7.38
N TYR A 348 -7.70 -21.37 6.99
CA TYR A 348 -6.49 -20.79 6.42
C TYR A 348 -6.75 -20.03 5.12
N LYS A 349 -7.47 -20.64 4.19
CA LYS A 349 -7.83 -20.01 2.91
C LYS A 349 -9.21 -19.39 3.02
N GLU A 350 -9.33 -18.13 2.64
CA GLU A 350 -10.56 -17.34 2.75
C GLU A 350 -10.89 -16.72 1.38
N LEU A 351 -12.15 -16.34 1.17
CA LEU A 351 -12.53 -15.49 0.04
C LEU A 351 -12.21 -14.03 0.40
N PRO A 352 -11.80 -13.20 -0.57
CA PRO A 352 -11.66 -11.77 -0.31
C PRO A 352 -13.02 -11.15 0.05
N LEU A 353 -12.98 -10.13 0.90
CA LEU A 353 -14.14 -9.32 1.25
C LEU A 353 -14.26 -8.16 0.24
N LEU A 354 -15.45 -8.02 -0.34
CA LEU A 354 -15.92 -6.75 -0.91
C LEU A 354 -17.05 -6.24 -0.01
N ALA A 355 -16.99 -4.97 0.39
CA ALA A 355 -18.06 -4.31 1.11
C ALA A 355 -18.35 -2.95 0.46
N LEU A 356 -19.56 -2.79 -0.07
CA LEU A 356 -20.00 -1.54 -0.68
C LEU A 356 -20.27 -0.50 0.38
N ASN A 357 -19.91 0.74 0.10
CA ASN A 357 -20.04 1.86 1.02
C ASN A 357 -21.30 2.66 0.71
N HIS A 358 -22.30 2.53 1.56
CA HIS A 358 -23.56 3.26 1.46
C HIS A 358 -23.55 4.44 2.42
N SER A 359 -22.88 5.52 2.01
CA SER A 359 -22.82 6.77 2.80
C SER A 359 -22.19 6.61 4.19
N GLY A 360 -21.02 5.99 4.23
CA GLY A 360 -20.25 5.72 5.45
C GLY A 360 -20.60 4.40 6.13
N HIS A 361 -21.55 3.63 5.61
CA HIS A 361 -21.91 2.30 6.12
C HIS A 361 -21.52 1.20 5.13
N PHE A 362 -20.71 0.25 5.58
CA PHE A 362 -20.25 -0.86 4.75
C PHE A 362 -21.21 -2.05 4.79
N GLU A 363 -21.61 -2.52 3.61
CA GLU A 363 -22.43 -3.72 3.43
C GLU A 363 -21.70 -4.75 2.57
N ARG A 364 -21.67 -6.02 3.01
CA ARG A 364 -21.00 -7.08 2.26
C ARG A 364 -21.64 -7.26 0.89
N ALA A 365 -20.82 -7.22 -0.15
CA ALA A 365 -21.18 -7.60 -1.51
C ALA A 365 -20.37 -8.83 -1.97
N ASN A 366 -20.74 -9.34 -3.14
CA ASN A 366 -20.05 -10.46 -3.75
C ASN A 366 -18.84 -9.95 -4.54
N SER A 367 -17.62 -10.30 -4.10
CA SER A 367 -16.38 -9.97 -4.81
C SER A 367 -16.19 -10.70 -6.14
N GLY A 368 -17.07 -11.64 -6.48
CA GLY A 368 -16.96 -12.50 -7.66
C GLY A 368 -15.96 -13.65 -7.51
N ALA A 369 -15.13 -13.64 -6.45
CA ALA A 369 -14.22 -14.71 -6.13
C ALA A 369 -14.98 -15.96 -5.65
N THR A 370 -14.71 -17.10 -6.27
CA THR A 370 -15.38 -18.39 -5.94
C THR A 370 -14.45 -19.40 -5.26
N THR A 371 -13.14 -19.14 -5.28
CA THR A 371 -12.12 -20.05 -4.75
C THR A 371 -11.37 -19.37 -3.61
N PRO A 372 -11.45 -19.90 -2.37
CA PRO A 372 -10.66 -19.39 -1.26
C PRO A 372 -9.16 -19.55 -1.52
N ILE A 373 -8.39 -18.52 -1.22
CA ILE A 373 -6.92 -18.50 -1.39
C ILE A 373 -6.23 -18.04 -0.12
N ALA A 374 -4.92 -18.24 -0.04
CA ALA A 374 -4.07 -17.67 1.00
C ALA A 374 -3.61 -16.27 0.58
N ALA A 375 -4.55 -15.33 0.46
CA ALA A 375 -4.27 -13.99 -0.08
C ALA A 375 -3.32 -13.19 0.82
N ARG A 376 -2.42 -12.39 0.24
CA ARG A 376 -1.56 -11.46 0.99
C ARG A 376 -1.66 -10.04 0.42
N GLY A 377 -0.85 -9.70 -0.55
CA GLY A 377 -0.87 -8.40 -1.21
C GLY A 377 -2.10 -8.21 -2.08
N ALA A 378 -2.55 -6.97 -2.17
CA ALA A 378 -3.62 -6.52 -3.06
C ALA A 378 -3.23 -5.17 -3.67
N ALA A 379 -3.35 -5.07 -4.99
CA ALA A 379 -3.18 -3.82 -5.73
C ALA A 379 -4.44 -3.51 -6.54
N PHE A 380 -4.76 -2.23 -6.64
CA PHE A 380 -5.98 -1.70 -7.26
C PHE A 380 -5.67 -0.80 -8.45
N GLY A 381 -6.48 -0.89 -9.51
CA GLY A 381 -6.36 -0.07 -10.71
C GLY A 381 -7.33 -0.54 -11.80
N ASP A 382 -7.69 0.33 -12.73
CA ASP A 382 -8.49 -0.04 -13.92
C ASP A 382 -7.55 -0.68 -14.97
N ILE A 383 -7.51 -2.02 -14.99
CA ILE A 383 -6.49 -2.81 -15.70
C ILE A 383 -6.80 -2.85 -17.20
N ASN A 384 -8.07 -2.96 -17.57
CA ASN A 384 -8.52 -3.05 -18.95
C ASN A 384 -9.00 -1.70 -19.52
N ASN A 385 -8.84 -0.61 -18.77
CA ASN A 385 -9.20 0.76 -19.12
C ASN A 385 -10.69 0.92 -19.49
N ASP A 386 -11.58 0.23 -18.77
CA ASP A 386 -13.01 0.24 -19.03
C ASP A 386 -13.83 1.16 -18.09
N GLY A 387 -13.15 1.83 -17.15
CA GLY A 387 -13.76 2.76 -16.20
C GLY A 387 -14.19 2.13 -14.89
N PHE A 388 -13.80 0.89 -14.63
CA PHE A 388 -14.10 0.19 -13.39
C PHE A 388 -12.83 -0.29 -12.72
N MET A 389 -12.76 -0.13 -11.40
CA MET A 389 -11.59 -0.55 -10.63
C MET A 389 -11.50 -2.08 -10.58
N ASP A 390 -10.31 -2.61 -10.89
CA ASP A 390 -9.97 -4.03 -10.81
C ASP A 390 -9.04 -4.33 -9.64
N VAL A 391 -8.84 -5.61 -9.35
CA VAL A 391 -7.99 -6.07 -8.24
C VAL A 391 -7.05 -7.18 -8.67
N VAL A 392 -5.78 -7.07 -8.28
CA VAL A 392 -4.81 -8.18 -8.32
C VAL A 392 -4.44 -8.61 -6.91
N LEU A 393 -4.55 -9.90 -6.63
CA LEU A 393 -4.18 -10.52 -5.36
C LEU A 393 -3.01 -11.48 -5.54
N THR A 394 -2.07 -11.46 -4.60
CA THR A 394 -1.07 -12.53 -4.47
C THR A 394 -1.60 -13.67 -3.62
N THR A 395 -1.15 -14.89 -3.92
CA THR A 395 -1.48 -16.10 -3.16
C THR A 395 -0.21 -16.75 -2.65
N LEU A 396 -0.13 -17.05 -1.34
CA LEU A 396 0.97 -17.85 -0.82
C LEU A 396 0.96 -19.25 -1.43
N GLY A 397 2.07 -19.63 -2.07
CA GLY A 397 2.26 -20.96 -2.67
C GLY A 397 1.37 -21.27 -3.87
N GLY A 398 0.74 -20.26 -4.47
CA GLY A 398 -0.19 -20.43 -5.60
C GLY A 398 -0.09 -19.30 -6.63
N PRO A 399 -0.85 -19.40 -7.74
CA PRO A 399 -0.91 -18.32 -8.73
C PRO A 399 -1.59 -17.07 -8.16
N PRO A 400 -1.28 -15.87 -8.69
CA PRO A 400 -2.05 -14.68 -8.37
C PRO A 400 -3.50 -14.81 -8.89
N MET A 401 -4.39 -14.01 -8.32
CA MET A 401 -5.79 -13.90 -8.75
C MET A 401 -6.02 -12.50 -9.31
N LEU A 402 -6.54 -12.42 -10.53
CA LEU A 402 -6.99 -11.19 -11.16
C LEU A 402 -8.52 -11.17 -11.16
N LEU A 403 -9.11 -10.15 -10.54
CA LEU A 403 -10.54 -9.90 -10.53
C LEU A 403 -10.81 -8.70 -11.43
N LEU A 404 -11.40 -8.96 -12.59
CA LEU A 404 -11.85 -7.91 -13.51
C LEU A 404 -13.29 -7.55 -13.18
N ASN A 405 -13.51 -6.30 -12.80
CA ASN A 405 -14.81 -5.73 -12.62
C ASN A 405 -15.52 -5.64 -13.98
N ARG A 406 -16.83 -5.91 -13.99
CA ARG A 406 -17.66 -5.87 -15.20
C ARG A 406 -18.59 -4.66 -15.22
N GLY A 407 -18.50 -3.84 -14.20
CA GLY A 407 -19.29 -2.65 -14.01
C GLY A 407 -20.75 -2.91 -13.71
N SER A 408 -21.37 -1.89 -13.13
CA SER A 408 -22.80 -1.81 -12.82
C SER A 408 -23.47 -0.61 -13.50
N GLY A 409 -22.72 0.17 -14.28
CA GLY A 409 -23.12 1.46 -14.85
C GLY A 409 -22.37 2.62 -14.22
N GLY A 410 -22.88 3.84 -14.37
CA GLY A 410 -22.27 5.04 -13.82
C GLY A 410 -21.19 5.66 -14.71
N HIS A 411 -21.15 6.98 -14.73
CA HIS A 411 -20.09 7.76 -15.32
C HIS A 411 -18.86 7.75 -14.41
N TRP A 412 -17.68 7.97 -14.96
CA TRP A 412 -16.44 7.97 -14.18
C TRP A 412 -15.44 9.01 -14.67
N LEU A 413 -14.40 9.27 -13.89
CA LEU A 413 -13.26 10.07 -14.28
C LEU A 413 -11.99 9.51 -13.62
N SER A 414 -11.01 9.14 -14.44
CA SER A 414 -9.69 8.72 -13.96
C SER A 414 -8.68 9.83 -14.23
N ILE A 415 -7.98 10.29 -13.19
CA ILE A 415 -7.08 11.45 -13.26
C ILE A 415 -5.64 10.99 -13.05
N MET A 416 -4.76 11.35 -13.98
CA MET A 416 -3.31 11.24 -13.81
C MET A 416 -2.72 12.64 -13.60
N LEU A 417 -2.02 12.83 -12.50
CA LEU A 417 -1.35 14.10 -12.21
C LEU A 417 0.05 14.13 -12.84
N ARG A 418 0.49 15.33 -13.19
CA ARG A 418 1.88 15.64 -13.55
C ARG A 418 2.35 16.93 -12.89
N GLY A 419 3.20 16.80 -11.89
CA GLY A 419 3.85 17.92 -11.21
C GLY A 419 4.87 18.62 -12.11
N SER A 420 5.06 19.92 -11.89
CA SER A 420 6.09 20.75 -12.52
C SER A 420 6.93 21.50 -11.49
N ARG A 421 6.34 21.83 -10.34
CA ARG A 421 7.00 22.33 -9.13
C ARG A 421 7.00 21.28 -8.03
N SER A 422 5.88 20.55 -7.92
CA SER A 422 5.74 19.37 -7.09
C SER A 422 6.44 18.17 -7.75
N ASN A 423 6.61 17.06 -7.01
CA ASN A 423 7.10 15.81 -7.58
C ASN A 423 6.28 15.37 -8.82
N ARG A 424 6.93 14.70 -9.78
CA ARG A 424 6.36 14.47 -11.12
C ARG A 424 5.05 13.69 -11.10
N ASP A 425 4.88 12.76 -10.16
CA ASP A 425 3.65 11.96 -10.00
C ASP A 425 2.54 12.70 -9.23
N GLY A 426 2.84 13.86 -8.63
CA GLY A 426 1.89 14.64 -7.84
C GLY A 426 1.52 14.00 -6.50
N TYR A 427 2.32 13.06 -5.97
CA TYR A 427 2.06 12.45 -4.67
C TYR A 427 1.99 13.50 -3.57
N GLY A 428 1.02 13.34 -2.67
CA GLY A 428 0.63 14.32 -1.66
C GLY A 428 -0.44 15.32 -2.12
N ALA A 429 -0.78 15.38 -3.42
CA ALA A 429 -1.85 16.25 -3.90
C ALA A 429 -3.22 15.82 -3.37
N ARG A 430 -4.05 16.79 -2.98
CA ARG A 430 -5.46 16.58 -2.65
C ARG A 430 -6.32 16.93 -3.85
N VAL A 431 -7.04 15.95 -4.40
CA VAL A 431 -7.90 16.10 -5.57
C VAL A 431 -9.35 15.94 -5.15
N SER A 432 -10.18 16.95 -5.45
CA SER A 432 -11.63 16.89 -5.31
C SER A 432 -12.32 16.82 -6.66
N VAL A 433 -13.27 15.90 -6.80
CA VAL A 433 -14.14 15.78 -7.97
C VAL A 433 -15.59 15.73 -7.50
N ASN A 434 -16.38 16.76 -7.83
CA ASN A 434 -17.77 16.89 -7.39
C ASN A 434 -17.98 16.66 -5.87
N GLY A 435 -17.01 17.08 -5.04
CA GLY A 435 -17.06 16.94 -3.58
C GLY A 435 -16.42 15.66 -3.03
N GLN A 436 -16.19 14.63 -3.85
CA GLN A 436 -15.39 13.48 -3.45
C GLN A 436 -13.94 13.88 -3.37
N ILE A 437 -13.19 13.41 -2.38
CA ILE A 437 -11.77 13.73 -2.21
C ILE A 437 -10.91 12.46 -2.22
N ARG A 438 -9.77 12.54 -2.89
CA ARG A 438 -8.69 11.54 -2.82
C ARG A 438 -7.35 12.22 -2.69
N PHE A 439 -6.43 11.54 -2.02
CA PHE A 439 -5.04 11.94 -1.88
C PHE A 439 -4.17 11.12 -2.82
N ALA A 440 -3.33 11.79 -3.61
CA ALA A 440 -2.46 11.16 -4.59
C ALA A 440 -1.33 10.38 -3.92
N THR A 441 -1.32 9.06 -4.12
CA THR A 441 -0.29 8.13 -3.62
C THR A 441 -0.43 6.80 -4.37
N SER A 442 0.67 6.06 -4.52
CA SER A 442 0.61 4.62 -4.86
C SER A 442 0.69 3.72 -3.62
N ALA A 443 1.06 4.29 -2.47
CA ALA A 443 1.25 3.55 -1.23
C ALA A 443 -0.07 3.33 -0.48
N GLY A 444 -0.20 2.15 0.11
CA GLY A 444 -1.36 1.69 0.86
C GLY A 444 -1.42 0.17 0.81
N SER A 445 -2.51 -0.42 1.31
CA SER A 445 -2.69 -1.88 1.36
C SER A 445 -1.65 -2.56 2.27
N TYR A 446 -1.30 -3.81 1.97
CA TYR A 446 -0.26 -4.58 2.65
C TYR A 446 0.81 -4.95 1.62
N VAL A 447 2.05 -4.51 1.85
CA VAL A 447 3.26 -4.83 1.03
C VAL A 447 3.11 -4.56 -0.48
N SER A 448 2.18 -3.72 -0.90
CA SER A 448 1.74 -3.56 -2.29
C SER A 448 1.77 -2.09 -2.73
N ALA A 449 1.70 -1.87 -4.04
CA ALA A 449 1.58 -0.54 -4.63
C ALA A 449 0.43 -0.52 -5.65
N ASN A 450 -0.39 0.53 -5.57
CA ASN A 450 -1.55 0.71 -6.43
C ASN A 450 -1.19 1.49 -7.69
N ASP A 451 -2.10 1.47 -8.66
CA ASP A 451 -2.09 2.42 -9.76
C ASP A 451 -2.09 3.86 -9.22
N LYS A 452 -1.28 4.73 -9.82
CA LYS A 452 -1.18 6.15 -9.43
C LYS A 452 -2.36 6.99 -9.89
N ARG A 453 -3.17 6.49 -10.84
CA ARG A 453 -4.35 7.20 -11.34
C ARG A 453 -5.44 7.24 -10.26
N LEU A 454 -6.03 8.42 -10.09
CA LEU A 454 -7.11 8.64 -9.12
C LEU A 454 -8.45 8.41 -9.80
N HIS A 455 -9.26 7.49 -9.26
CA HIS A 455 -10.55 7.12 -9.82
C HIS A 455 -11.72 7.74 -9.06
N PHE A 456 -12.69 8.29 -9.78
CA PHE A 456 -13.90 8.89 -9.23
C PHE A 456 -15.14 8.42 -10.00
N GLY A 457 -16.09 7.78 -9.32
CA GLY A 457 -17.42 7.54 -9.86
C GLY A 457 -18.27 8.80 -9.85
N LEU A 458 -18.88 9.12 -10.98
CA LEU A 458 -19.66 10.34 -11.19
C LEU A 458 -21.17 10.07 -11.19
N ARG A 459 -21.61 8.84 -10.90
CA ARG A 459 -23.02 8.43 -10.98
C ARG A 459 -23.61 8.78 -12.35
N THR A 460 -24.51 9.75 -12.41
CA THR A 460 -25.20 10.20 -13.63
C THR A 460 -24.64 11.51 -14.18
N ALA A 461 -23.59 12.08 -13.57
CA ALA A 461 -23.02 13.35 -14.00
C ALA A 461 -22.12 13.16 -15.23
N GLU A 462 -22.55 13.71 -16.37
CA GLU A 462 -21.76 13.72 -17.62
C GLU A 462 -20.57 14.70 -17.57
N LYS A 463 -20.55 15.57 -16.55
CA LYS A 463 -19.50 16.55 -16.34
C LYS A 463 -19.15 16.69 -14.87
N ALA A 464 -17.89 17.02 -14.61
CA ALA A 464 -17.34 17.24 -13.29
C ALA A 464 -16.67 18.60 -13.15
N THR A 465 -16.65 19.09 -11.91
CA THR A 465 -15.70 20.10 -11.44
C THR A 465 -14.57 19.38 -10.72
N VAL A 466 -13.33 19.67 -11.13
CA VAL A 466 -12.11 19.13 -10.56
C VAL A 466 -11.37 20.26 -9.86
N GLU A 467 -10.98 20.05 -8.61
CA GLU A 467 -10.17 20.96 -7.82
C GLU A 467 -8.95 20.22 -7.29
N ILE A 468 -7.77 20.80 -7.43
CA ILE A 468 -6.50 20.20 -7.01
C ILE A 468 -5.78 21.19 -6.11
N LEU A 469 -5.36 20.72 -4.94
CA LEU A 469 -4.31 21.35 -4.14
C LEU A 469 -3.04 20.54 -4.33
N TRP A 470 -2.07 21.13 -5.03
CA TRP A 470 -0.77 20.52 -5.27
C TRP A 470 0.14 20.64 -4.03
N PRO A 471 1.12 19.74 -3.83
CA PRO A 471 2.11 19.85 -2.76
C PRO A 471 2.85 21.20 -2.74
N SER A 472 3.03 21.83 -3.90
CA SER A 472 3.60 23.19 -4.01
C SER A 472 2.73 24.31 -3.42
N GLY A 473 1.52 24.00 -2.93
CA GLY A 473 0.49 24.93 -2.50
C GLY A 473 -0.35 25.52 -3.65
N THR A 474 -0.05 25.16 -4.90
CA THR A 474 -0.79 25.64 -6.08
C THR A 474 -2.21 25.10 -6.07
N LYS A 475 -3.20 25.96 -6.31
CA LYS A 475 -4.61 25.57 -6.44
C LYS A 475 -5.02 25.62 -7.90
N GLN A 476 -5.58 24.54 -8.41
CA GLN A 476 -6.01 24.43 -9.80
C GLN A 476 -7.47 23.97 -9.85
N SER A 477 -8.29 24.62 -10.67
CA SER A 477 -9.70 24.25 -10.85
C SER A 477 -10.03 24.11 -12.34
N LEU A 478 -10.69 23.02 -12.69
CA LEU A 478 -11.20 22.74 -14.03
C LEU A 478 -12.71 22.53 -13.94
N ASN A 479 -13.46 23.31 -14.72
CA ASN A 479 -14.92 23.25 -14.72
C ASN A 479 -15.43 22.59 -16.02
N GLY A 480 -16.49 21.79 -15.89
CA GLY A 480 -17.15 21.17 -17.05
C GLY A 480 -16.31 20.10 -17.75
N VAL A 481 -15.41 19.44 -17.00
CA VAL A 481 -14.63 18.29 -17.45
C VAL A 481 -15.60 17.17 -17.82
N ARG A 482 -15.50 16.59 -19.02
CA ARG A 482 -16.40 15.48 -19.41
C ARG A 482 -16.11 14.22 -18.59
N ALA A 483 -17.15 13.44 -18.33
CA ALA A 483 -17.01 12.10 -17.80
C ALA A 483 -16.43 11.11 -18.84
N ASP A 484 -16.21 9.87 -18.40
CA ASP A 484 -15.85 8.68 -19.16
C ASP A 484 -14.52 8.83 -19.91
N GLN A 485 -13.51 9.36 -19.22
CA GLN A 485 -12.19 9.56 -19.79
C GLN A 485 -11.08 9.42 -18.76
N PHE A 486 -9.90 9.08 -19.28
CA PHE A 486 -8.62 9.29 -18.61
C PHE A 486 -8.17 10.74 -18.88
N LEU A 487 -7.98 11.51 -17.82
CA LEU A 487 -7.57 12.90 -17.88
C LEU A 487 -6.19 13.07 -17.26
N GLU A 488 -5.23 13.49 -18.08
CA GLU A 488 -3.95 13.98 -17.57
C GLU A 488 -4.08 15.47 -17.19
N ILE A 489 -3.71 15.81 -15.95
CA ILE A 489 -3.69 17.20 -15.47
C ILE A 489 -2.27 17.58 -15.08
N ARG A 490 -1.77 18.65 -15.69
CA ARG A 490 -0.43 19.21 -15.42
C ARG A 490 -0.53 20.38 -14.46
N GLU A 491 0.36 20.40 -13.48
CA GLU A 491 0.52 21.49 -12.54
C GLU A 491 0.90 22.79 -13.29
N PRO A 492 0.19 23.91 -13.06
CA PRO A 492 0.52 25.18 -13.68
C PRO A 492 1.92 25.68 -13.31
N GLU A 493 2.66 26.20 -14.29
CA GLU A 493 3.99 26.80 -14.05
C GLU A 493 3.91 28.12 -13.24
N HIS A 494 2.73 28.74 -13.18
CA HIS A 494 2.45 29.98 -12.46
C HIS A 494 1.15 29.85 -11.64
N PRO A 495 1.12 30.31 -10.39
CA PRO A 495 -0.01 30.15 -9.47
C PRO A 495 -1.26 30.96 -9.84
#